data_AF-B5JHL3-F1
#
_entry.id   AF-B5JHL3-F1
#
_cell.length_a   1.000
_cell.length_b   1.000
_cell.length_c   1.000
_cell.angle_alpha   90.00
_cell.angle_beta   90.00
_cell.angle_gamma   90.00
#
_symmetry.space_group_name_H-M   'P 1'
#
loop_
_entity.id
_entity.type
_entity.pdbx_description
1 polymer ?
#
loop_
_entity_poly.entity_id
_entity_poly.type
_entity_poly.pdbx_seq_one_letter_code
_entity_poly.pdbx_strand_id
1 'polypeptide(L)'
;MDCKKALVEANGDLEAAATILRKKGIASADKKAGRTTSEGLVESYIHLGGKVGVLIEVNCETDFVAKNDDFKAFVKDICLHIAALNPVCVSREEVPADLLEKEREVAASQAEGKPPAAVQKIIEGKLNKYYSTVCLLDQPFVKDGDKSVQDVLTEQISKLGENMKIRRFVRYQIGE
;
A
#
# COMPACT_ATOMS: atom_id res chain seq x y z
N MET A 1 5.11 -6.24 -24.91
CA MET A 1 4.07 -6.11 -25.96
C MET A 1 2.80 -5.41 -25.46
N ASP A 2 2.59 -5.28 -24.15
CA ASP A 2 1.33 -4.76 -23.60
C ASP A 2 1.11 -3.27 -23.86
N CYS A 3 2.18 -2.44 -23.87
CA CYS A 3 2.05 -1.03 -24.24
C CYS A 3 1.50 -0.85 -25.67
N LYS A 4 2.01 -1.64 -26.63
CA LYS A 4 1.49 -1.63 -28.01
C LYS A 4 0.02 -2.05 -28.06
N LYS A 5 -0.35 -3.12 -27.35
CA LYS A 5 -1.74 -3.59 -27.30
C LYS A 5 -2.68 -2.55 -26.68
N ALA A 6 -2.25 -1.92 -25.57
CA ALA A 6 -3.02 -0.89 -24.91
C ALA A 6 -3.21 0.34 -25.80
N LEU A 7 -2.17 0.78 -26.52
CA LEU A 7 -2.27 1.88 -27.48
C LEU A 7 -3.21 1.55 -28.65
N VAL A 8 -3.16 0.32 -29.17
CA VAL A 8 -4.08 -0.11 -30.23
C VAL A 8 -5.52 -0.15 -29.73
N GLU A 9 -5.76 -0.72 -28.53
CA GLU A 9 -7.07 -0.79 -27.89
C GLU A 9 -7.64 0.61 -27.56
N ALA A 10 -6.76 1.56 -27.23
CA ALA A 10 -7.09 2.96 -26.98
C ALA A 10 -7.13 3.83 -28.25
N ASN A 11 -6.96 3.26 -29.45
CA ASN A 11 -6.88 4.01 -30.71
C ASN A 11 -5.86 5.17 -30.68
N GLY A 12 -4.74 4.98 -29.99
CA GLY A 12 -3.66 5.97 -29.85
C GLY A 12 -3.83 6.97 -28.71
N ASP A 13 -4.94 6.93 -27.97
CA ASP A 13 -5.13 7.77 -26.76
C ASP A 13 -4.22 7.29 -25.62
N LEU A 14 -3.33 8.16 -25.17
CA LEU A 14 -2.34 7.86 -24.14
C LEU A 14 -2.96 7.69 -22.75
N GLU A 15 -3.97 8.49 -22.38
CA GLU A 15 -4.61 8.44 -21.07
C GLU A 15 -5.48 7.18 -20.96
N ALA A 16 -6.23 6.87 -22.02
CA ALA A 16 -7.01 5.65 -22.10
C ALA A 16 -6.07 4.41 -22.11
N ALA A 17 -4.96 4.46 -22.83
CA ALA A 17 -3.96 3.38 -22.82
C ALA A 17 -3.34 3.18 -21.43
N ALA A 18 -3.00 4.26 -20.72
CA ALA A 18 -2.50 4.20 -19.35
C ALA A 18 -3.52 3.55 -18.41
N THR A 19 -4.80 3.90 -18.56
CA THR A 19 -5.91 3.30 -17.80
C THR A 19 -6.03 1.79 -18.09
N ILE A 20 -5.92 1.38 -19.35
CA ILE A 20 -5.93 -0.04 -19.76
C ILE A 20 -4.74 -0.78 -19.13
N LEU A 21 -3.54 -0.18 -19.15
CA LEU A 21 -2.36 -0.77 -18.54
C LEU A 21 -2.51 -0.90 -17.02
N ARG A 22 -3.07 0.10 -16.34
CA ARG A 22 -3.34 0.04 -14.89
C ARG A 22 -4.30 -1.09 -14.55
N LYS A 23 -5.41 -1.22 -15.28
CA LYS A 23 -6.37 -2.34 -15.12
C LYS A 23 -5.71 -3.70 -15.34
N LYS A 24 -4.90 -3.83 -16.40
CA LYS A 24 -4.13 -5.06 -16.69
C LYS A 24 -3.10 -5.35 -15.60
N GLY A 25 -2.46 -4.32 -15.05
CA GLY A 25 -1.51 -4.43 -13.94
C GLY A 25 -2.15 -5.00 -12.68
N ILE A 26 -3.33 -4.51 -12.29
CA ILE A 26 -4.11 -5.04 -11.16
C ILE A 26 -4.39 -6.54 -11.37
N ALA A 27 -4.97 -6.91 -12.51
CA ALA A 27 -5.26 -8.32 -12.81
C ALA A 27 -3.99 -9.19 -12.87
N SER A 28 -2.86 -8.61 -13.28
CA SER A 28 -1.55 -9.26 -13.31
C SER A 28 -0.99 -9.49 -11.92
N ALA A 29 -1.22 -8.57 -10.98
CA ALA A 29 -0.82 -8.70 -9.58
C ALA A 29 -1.68 -9.72 -8.84
N ASP A 30 -3.01 -9.69 -9.03
CA ASP A 30 -3.93 -10.66 -8.43
C ASP A 30 -3.57 -12.11 -8.79
N LYS A 31 -3.22 -12.35 -10.06
CA LYS A 31 -2.76 -13.67 -10.55
C LYS A 31 -1.44 -14.13 -9.91
N LYS A 32 -0.65 -13.21 -9.37
CA LYS A 32 0.65 -13.51 -8.73
C LYS A 32 0.57 -13.53 -7.21
N ALA A 33 -0.49 -13.00 -6.60
CA ALA A 33 -0.61 -12.88 -5.15
C ALA A 33 -0.39 -14.20 -4.37
N GLY A 34 -0.76 -15.34 -4.97
CA GLY A 34 -0.56 -16.67 -4.38
C GLY A 34 0.83 -17.28 -4.58
N ARG A 35 1.73 -16.63 -5.32
CA ARG A 35 3.10 -17.12 -5.54
C ARG A 35 3.95 -16.89 -4.29
N THR A 36 4.86 -17.83 -4.03
CA THR A 36 5.77 -17.73 -2.87
C THR A 36 6.80 -16.63 -3.10
N THR A 37 7.00 -15.78 -2.09
CA THR A 37 8.01 -14.70 -2.09
C THR A 37 9.04 -14.96 -1.00
N SER A 38 10.07 -15.75 -1.31
CA SER A 38 11.12 -16.15 -0.34
C SER A 38 12.38 -15.28 -0.40
N GLU A 39 12.53 -14.47 -1.45
CA GLU A 39 13.64 -13.53 -1.63
C GLU A 39 13.18 -12.10 -1.29
N GLY A 40 14.08 -11.13 -1.27
CA GLY A 40 13.70 -9.73 -1.01
C GLY A 40 14.82 -8.85 -0.48
N LEU A 41 14.42 -7.73 0.10
CA LEU A 41 15.31 -6.75 0.70
C LEU A 41 14.81 -6.32 2.08
N VAL A 42 15.73 -6.27 3.03
CA VAL A 42 15.57 -5.49 4.25
C VAL A 42 16.25 -4.14 4.02
N GLU A 43 15.49 -3.05 4.19
CA GLU A 43 15.98 -1.69 3.99
C GLU A 43 15.71 -0.85 5.25
N SER A 44 16.55 0.17 5.45
CA SER A 44 16.43 1.11 6.55
C SER A 44 16.36 2.56 6.08
N TYR A 45 15.73 3.41 6.87
CA TYR A 45 15.73 4.86 6.64
C TYR A 45 15.84 5.60 7.95
N ILE A 46 16.81 6.52 8.03
CA ILE A 46 17.07 7.36 9.20
C ILE A 46 16.78 8.81 8.83
N HIS A 47 15.80 9.41 9.49
CA HIS A 47 15.32 10.77 9.21
C HIS A 47 15.85 11.79 10.23
N LEU A 48 15.98 13.06 9.78
CA LEU A 48 16.26 14.25 10.60
C LEU A 48 17.31 14.05 11.71
N GLY A 49 18.54 13.71 11.33
CA GLY A 49 19.64 13.59 12.28
C GLY A 49 19.49 12.43 13.28
N GLY A 50 18.71 11.40 12.94
CA GLY A 50 18.55 10.20 13.78
C GLY A 50 17.33 10.21 14.69
N LYS A 51 16.37 11.12 14.50
CA LYS A 51 15.18 11.24 15.36
C LYS A 51 14.08 10.22 15.06
N VAL A 52 14.01 9.76 13.81
CA VAL A 52 13.10 8.71 13.37
C VAL A 52 13.89 7.68 12.58
N GLY A 53 13.70 6.40 12.88
CA GLY A 53 14.32 5.28 12.17
C GLY A 53 13.26 4.27 11.74
N VAL A 54 13.36 3.78 10.51
CA VAL A 54 12.49 2.73 9.97
C VAL A 54 13.34 1.57 9.50
N LEU A 55 12.86 0.35 9.73
CA LEU A 55 13.37 -0.87 9.11
C LEU A 55 12.18 -1.62 8.49
N ILE A 56 12.30 -2.03 7.23
CA ILE A 56 11.25 -2.75 6.50
C ILE A 56 11.80 -4.04 5.92
N GLU A 57 10.95 -5.05 5.80
CA GLU A 57 11.20 -6.24 4.97
C GLU A 57 10.18 -6.28 3.84
N VAL A 58 10.68 -6.31 2.60
CA VAL A 58 9.85 -6.48 1.39
C VAL A 58 10.34 -7.71 0.64
N ASN A 59 9.44 -8.66 0.42
CA ASN A 59 9.75 -9.90 -0.28
C ASN A 59 9.38 -9.81 -1.78
N CYS A 60 10.11 -10.56 -2.60
CA CYS A 60 9.84 -10.85 -4.02
C CYS A 60 10.07 -12.35 -4.30
N GLU A 61 9.88 -12.80 -5.55
CA GLU A 61 10.03 -14.22 -5.90
C GLU A 61 11.51 -14.60 -6.05
N THR A 62 12.34 -13.72 -6.63
CA THR A 62 13.75 -14.02 -6.94
C THR A 62 14.76 -12.99 -6.42
N ASP A 63 16.01 -13.41 -6.24
CA ASP A 63 17.12 -12.55 -5.83
C ASP A 63 17.53 -11.56 -6.94
N PHE A 64 17.21 -11.87 -8.20
CA PHE A 64 17.40 -10.97 -9.33
C PHE A 64 16.54 -9.71 -9.19
N VAL A 65 15.26 -9.85 -8.82
CA VAL A 65 14.38 -8.70 -8.55
C VAL A 65 14.81 -7.98 -7.28
N ALA A 66 15.23 -8.69 -6.22
CA ALA A 66 15.75 -8.06 -5.01
C ALA A 66 16.95 -7.13 -5.26
N LYS A 67 17.77 -7.44 -6.28
CA LYS A 67 18.94 -6.65 -6.69
C LYS A 67 18.62 -5.53 -7.69
N ASN A 68 17.41 -5.50 -8.25
CA ASN A 68 16.97 -4.51 -9.22
C ASN A 68 16.86 -3.10 -8.60
N ASP A 69 17.31 -2.07 -9.32
CA ASP A 69 17.33 -0.70 -8.80
C ASP A 69 15.94 -0.10 -8.60
N ASP A 70 14.96 -0.47 -9.43
CA ASP A 70 13.55 -0.06 -9.25
C ASP A 70 12.96 -0.67 -7.97
N PHE A 71 13.27 -1.94 -7.69
CA PHE A 71 12.84 -2.60 -6.45
C PHE A 71 13.45 -1.92 -5.23
N LYS A 72 14.77 -1.69 -5.22
CA LYS A 72 15.46 -0.98 -4.12
C LYS A 72 14.90 0.42 -3.91
N ALA A 73 14.67 1.17 -4.99
CA ALA A 73 14.09 2.51 -4.92
C ALA A 73 12.68 2.48 -4.32
N PHE A 74 11.84 1.53 -4.74
CA PHE A 74 10.53 1.32 -4.16
C PHE A 74 10.60 1.05 -2.65
N VAL A 75 11.42 0.09 -2.20
CA VAL A 75 11.53 -0.27 -0.78
C VAL A 75 11.99 0.94 0.06
N LYS A 76 12.98 1.69 -0.44
CA LYS A 76 13.46 2.93 0.20
C LYS A 76 12.36 3.99 0.30
N ASP A 77 11.54 4.13 -0.73
CA ASP A 77 10.42 5.07 -0.75
C ASP A 77 9.32 4.68 0.24
N ILE A 78 9.07 3.39 0.43
CA ILE A 78 8.17 2.91 1.47
C ILE A 78 8.74 3.19 2.86
N CYS A 79 10.05 3.07 3.09
CA CYS A 79 10.66 3.48 4.35
C CYS A 79 10.45 4.98 4.65
N LEU A 80 10.65 5.84 3.64
CA LEU A 80 10.38 7.27 3.75
C LEU A 80 8.92 7.53 4.09
N HIS A 81 8.01 6.82 3.43
CA HIS A 81 6.57 6.91 3.68
C HIS A 81 6.22 6.56 5.13
N ILE A 82 6.70 5.41 5.62
CA ILE A 82 6.45 4.94 7.00
C ILE A 82 6.99 5.97 8.00
N ALA A 83 8.18 6.52 7.76
CA ALA A 83 8.77 7.52 8.64
C ALA A 83 7.87 8.78 8.76
N ALA A 84 7.23 9.18 7.66
CA ALA A 84 6.39 10.35 7.58
C ALA A 84 4.96 10.14 8.12
N LEU A 85 4.31 9.02 7.79
CA LEU A 85 2.88 8.80 8.10
C LEU A 85 2.61 7.88 9.29
N ASN A 86 3.62 7.24 9.87
CA ASN A 86 3.51 6.40 11.08
C ASN A 86 2.34 5.38 11.03
N PRO A 87 2.25 4.52 10.00
CA PRO A 87 1.27 3.43 10.01
C PRO A 87 1.49 2.51 11.21
N VAL A 88 0.40 1.92 11.71
CA VAL A 88 0.41 0.98 12.83
C VAL A 88 0.68 -0.45 12.34
N CYS A 89 0.22 -0.79 11.14
CA CYS A 89 0.30 -2.14 10.58
C CYS A 89 0.39 -2.11 9.05
N VAL A 90 0.66 -3.26 8.43
CA VAL A 90 0.78 -3.33 6.96
C VAL A 90 -0.60 -3.27 6.31
N SER A 91 -1.53 -4.12 6.75
CA SER A 91 -2.84 -4.31 6.13
C SER A 91 -3.99 -4.29 7.15
N ARG A 92 -5.23 -4.20 6.65
CA ARG A 92 -6.43 -4.13 7.49
C ARG A 92 -6.60 -5.33 8.42
N GLU A 93 -6.14 -6.50 8.02
CA GLU A 93 -6.21 -7.75 8.80
C GLU A 93 -5.25 -7.75 9.99
N GLU A 94 -4.23 -6.89 9.96
CA GLU A 94 -3.23 -6.76 11.00
C GLU A 94 -3.59 -5.68 12.04
N VAL A 95 -4.73 -4.99 11.88
CA VAL A 95 -5.20 -3.99 12.83
C VAL A 95 -5.56 -4.68 14.16
N PRO A 96 -5.01 -4.23 15.31
CA PRO A 96 -5.36 -4.77 16.61
C PRO A 96 -6.86 -4.70 16.88
N ALA A 97 -7.45 -5.81 17.35
CA ALA A 97 -8.89 -5.92 17.56
C ALA A 97 -9.41 -4.86 18.56
N ASP A 98 -8.64 -4.53 19.59
CA ASP A 98 -9.03 -3.53 20.58
C ASP A 98 -9.10 -2.12 19.99
N LEU A 99 -8.21 -1.77 19.05
CA LEU A 99 -8.27 -0.50 18.33
C LEU A 99 -9.45 -0.46 17.37
N LEU A 100 -9.71 -1.57 16.66
CA LEU A 100 -10.80 -1.68 15.71
C LEU A 100 -12.18 -1.56 16.39
N GLU A 101 -12.37 -2.22 17.53
CA GLU A 101 -13.64 -2.15 18.27
C GLU A 101 -13.86 -0.74 18.85
N LYS A 102 -12.82 -0.11 19.41
CA LYS A 102 -12.91 1.30 19.87
C LYS A 102 -13.32 2.23 18.73
N GLU A 103 -12.71 2.10 17.56
CA GLU A 103 -13.06 2.95 16.41
C GLU A 103 -14.48 2.66 15.90
N ARG A 104 -14.91 1.40 15.91
CA ARG A 104 -16.28 1.01 15.55
C ARG A 104 -17.32 1.62 16.49
N GLU A 105 -17.06 1.62 17.80
CA GLU A 105 -17.93 2.27 18.79
C GLU A 105 -18.00 3.80 18.58
N VAL A 106 -16.85 4.43 18.33
CA VAL A 106 -16.79 5.86 18.01
C VAL A 106 -17.57 6.16 16.73
N ALA A 107 -17.45 5.32 15.70
CA ALA A 107 -18.20 5.48 14.46
C ALA A 107 -19.71 5.26 14.65
N ALA A 108 -20.11 4.31 15.51
CA ALA A 108 -21.51 4.02 15.80
C ALA A 108 -22.19 5.15 16.57
N SER A 109 -21.52 5.72 17.58
CA SER A 109 -22.05 6.87 18.34
C SER A 109 -22.27 8.10 17.45
N GLN A 110 -21.40 8.33 16.46
CA GLN A 110 -21.56 9.40 15.47
C GLN A 110 -22.70 9.16 14.47
N ALA A 111 -23.21 7.94 14.38
CA ALA A 111 -24.29 7.56 13.48
C ALA A 111 -25.67 7.52 14.18
N GLU A 112 -25.74 7.83 15.47
CA GLU A 112 -26.99 7.84 16.23
C GLU A 112 -28.05 8.78 15.63
N GLY A 113 -29.32 8.35 15.70
CA GLY A 113 -30.45 9.11 15.17
C GLY A 113 -30.55 9.12 13.64
N LYS A 114 -29.71 8.37 12.93
CA LYS A 114 -29.81 8.20 11.46
C LYS A 114 -30.59 6.93 11.08
N PRO A 115 -31.16 6.88 9.87
CA PRO A 115 -31.81 5.65 9.37
C PRO A 115 -30.83 4.47 9.29
N PRO A 116 -31.27 3.22 9.52
CA PRO A 116 -30.37 2.04 9.56
C PRO A 116 -29.45 1.89 8.34
N ALA A 117 -29.97 2.12 7.14
CA ALA A 117 -29.18 2.06 5.90
C ALA A 117 -28.11 3.16 5.79
N ALA A 118 -28.33 4.32 6.42
CA ALA A 118 -27.36 5.40 6.49
C ALA A 118 -26.31 5.13 7.58
N VAL A 119 -26.73 4.57 8.73
CA VAL A 119 -25.83 4.19 9.84
C VAL A 119 -24.72 3.26 9.36
N GLN A 120 -25.07 2.19 8.64
CA GLN A 120 -24.09 1.22 8.16
C GLN A 120 -23.05 1.87 7.22
N LYS A 121 -23.52 2.71 6.28
CA LYS A 121 -22.64 3.43 5.35
C LYS A 121 -21.74 4.44 6.05
N ILE A 122 -22.25 5.11 7.10
CA ILE A 122 -21.46 6.06 7.90
C ILE A 122 -20.35 5.31 8.63
N ILE A 123 -20.67 4.20 9.31
CA ILE A 123 -19.70 3.39 10.03
C ILE A 123 -18.63 2.87 9.07
N GLU A 124 -19.02 2.31 7.93
CA GLU A 124 -18.11 1.81 6.92
C GLU A 124 -17.18 2.91 6.38
N GLY A 125 -17.73 4.09 6.06
CA GLY A 125 -16.93 5.23 5.60
C GLY A 125 -15.92 5.72 6.64
N LYS A 126 -16.29 5.71 7.93
CA LYS A 126 -15.41 6.09 9.04
C LYS A 126 -14.30 5.07 9.25
N LEU A 127 -14.63 3.78 9.24
CA LEU A 127 -13.63 2.71 9.30
C LEU A 127 -12.67 2.75 8.11
N ASN A 128 -13.17 2.99 6.90
CA ASN A 128 -12.32 3.16 5.72
C ASN A 128 -11.35 4.36 5.87
N LYS A 129 -11.83 5.48 6.43
CA LYS A 129 -10.95 6.61 6.74
C LYS A 129 -9.91 6.23 7.80
N TYR A 130 -10.30 5.50 8.84
CA TYR A 130 -9.37 5.02 9.85
C TYR A 130 -8.28 4.12 9.25
N TYR A 131 -8.66 3.12 8.42
CA TYR A 131 -7.69 2.27 7.71
C TYR A 131 -6.72 3.10 6.86
N SER A 132 -7.19 4.14 6.15
CA SER A 132 -6.30 5.02 5.37
C SER A 132 -5.29 5.81 6.20
N THR A 133 -5.41 5.80 7.53
CA THR A 133 -4.46 6.44 8.46
C THR A 133 -3.56 5.43 9.17
N VAL A 134 -4.02 4.21 9.44
CA VAL A 134 -3.27 3.23 10.26
C VAL A 134 -2.70 2.05 9.49
N CYS A 135 -3.25 1.71 8.32
CA CYS A 135 -2.78 0.61 7.48
C CYS A 135 -1.90 1.16 6.37
N LEU A 136 -0.64 0.72 6.31
CA LEU A 136 0.32 1.16 5.30
C LEU A 136 -0.23 1.04 3.88
N LEU A 137 -0.83 -0.10 3.53
CA LEU A 137 -1.33 -0.36 2.18
C LEU A 137 -2.48 0.57 1.76
N ASP A 138 -3.27 1.06 2.72
CA ASP A 138 -4.41 1.95 2.49
C ASP A 138 -4.02 3.44 2.51
N GLN A 139 -2.82 3.78 2.96
CA GLN A 139 -2.36 5.17 3.06
C GLN A 139 -2.13 5.79 1.67
N PRO A 140 -2.53 7.06 1.46
CA PRO A 140 -2.12 7.83 0.28
C PRO A 140 -0.60 7.97 0.24
N PHE A 141 0.02 7.67 -0.90
CA PHE A 141 1.46 7.62 -1.03
C PHE A 141 2.07 9.02 -0.92
N VAL A 142 3.01 9.22 -0.01
CA VAL A 142 3.61 10.54 0.29
C VAL A 142 4.22 11.28 -0.91
N LYS A 143 4.65 10.56 -1.96
CA LYS A 143 5.20 11.19 -3.18
C LYS A 143 4.15 11.39 -4.28
N ASP A 144 3.00 10.73 -4.17
CA ASP A 144 1.89 10.79 -5.12
C ASP A 144 0.58 10.49 -4.37
N GLY A 145 -0.05 11.54 -3.85
CA GLY A 145 -1.26 11.41 -3.02
C GLY A 145 -2.49 10.92 -3.76
N ASP A 146 -2.44 10.82 -5.10
CA ASP A 146 -3.52 10.29 -5.93
C ASP A 146 -3.55 8.75 -5.93
N LYS A 147 -2.51 8.12 -5.37
CA LYS A 147 -2.37 6.65 -5.29
C LYS A 147 -2.20 6.19 -3.85
N SER A 148 -2.75 5.04 -3.54
CA SER A 148 -2.43 4.34 -2.29
C SER A 148 -1.07 3.64 -2.38
N VAL A 149 -0.48 3.25 -1.25
CA VAL A 149 0.70 2.37 -1.26
C VAL A 149 0.40 1.04 -1.94
N GLN A 150 -0.81 0.49 -1.79
CA GLN A 150 -1.24 -0.71 -2.51
C GLN A 150 -1.21 -0.52 -4.03
N ASP A 151 -1.63 0.63 -4.54
CA ASP A 151 -1.55 0.95 -5.97
C ASP A 151 -0.09 0.95 -6.44
N VAL A 152 0.80 1.62 -5.70
CA VAL A 152 2.22 1.71 -6.05
C VAL A 152 2.87 0.32 -6.01
N LEU A 153 2.55 -0.52 -5.02
CA LEU A 153 3.00 -1.90 -4.95
C LEU A 153 2.52 -2.71 -6.17
N THR A 154 1.25 -2.55 -6.53
CA THR A 154 0.64 -3.22 -7.69
C THR A 154 1.31 -2.82 -9.01
N GLU A 155 1.64 -1.52 -9.15
CA GLU A 155 2.39 -1.01 -10.29
C GLU A 155 3.80 -1.63 -10.36
N GLN A 156 4.49 -1.77 -9.22
CA GLN A 156 5.80 -2.46 -9.18
C GLN A 156 5.69 -3.93 -9.55
N ILE A 157 4.69 -4.66 -9.03
CA ILE A 157 4.42 -6.07 -9.40
C ILE A 157 4.18 -6.20 -10.91
N SER A 158 3.41 -5.28 -11.49
CA SER A 158 3.16 -5.27 -12.93
C SER A 158 4.42 -4.96 -13.74
N LYS A 159 5.27 -4.06 -13.26
CA LYS A 159 6.50 -3.63 -13.93
C LYS A 159 7.59 -4.70 -13.88
N LEU A 160 7.81 -5.29 -12.70
CA LEU A 160 8.87 -6.27 -12.44
C LEU A 160 8.45 -7.70 -12.78
N GLY A 161 7.15 -7.98 -12.85
CA GLY A 161 6.64 -9.27 -13.29
C GLY A 161 6.67 -10.37 -12.23
N GLU A 162 6.94 -10.02 -10.98
CA GLU A 162 6.97 -10.93 -9.83
C GLU A 162 5.97 -10.49 -8.75
N ASN A 163 5.48 -11.45 -7.97
CA ASN A 163 4.80 -11.16 -6.73
C ASN A 163 5.73 -10.39 -5.79
N MET A 164 5.17 -9.41 -5.09
CA MET A 164 5.88 -8.63 -4.09
C MET A 164 5.00 -8.47 -2.86
N LYS A 165 5.60 -8.52 -1.68
CA LYS A 165 4.87 -8.36 -0.42
C LYS A 165 5.66 -7.49 0.55
N ILE A 166 5.04 -6.44 1.05
CA ILE A 166 5.54 -5.76 2.24
C ILE A 166 5.24 -6.68 3.42
N ARG A 167 6.27 -7.25 4.05
CA ARG A 167 6.10 -8.33 5.01
C ARG A 167 5.86 -7.83 6.42
N ARG A 168 6.62 -6.81 6.82
CA ARG A 168 6.62 -6.15 8.13
C ARG A 168 7.50 -4.91 8.08
N PHE A 169 7.27 -4.01 9.03
CA PHE A 169 8.17 -2.90 9.32
C PHE A 169 8.24 -2.68 10.83
N VAL A 170 9.25 -1.94 11.25
CA VAL A 170 9.31 -1.29 12.55
C VAL A 170 9.70 0.16 12.36
N ARG A 171 9.13 1.03 13.18
CA ARG A 171 9.42 2.46 13.21
C ARG A 171 9.74 2.84 14.65
N TYR A 172 10.82 3.59 14.82
CA TYR A 172 11.24 4.16 16.08
C TYR A 172 11.24 5.67 15.95
N GLN A 173 10.77 6.35 16.98
CA GLN A 173 10.90 7.79 17.14
C GLN A 173 11.39 8.08 18.56
N ILE A 174 12.28 9.06 18.69
CA ILE A 174 12.77 9.47 20.01
C ILE A 174 11.58 10.01 20.84
N GLY A 175 11.36 9.39 22.00
CA GLY A 175 10.34 9.81 22.97
C GLY A 175 8.93 9.25 22.73
N GLU A 176 8.77 8.30 21.80
CA GLU A 176 7.54 7.54 21.56
C GLU A 176 7.53 6.22 22.36
#